data_AF-A0A958SVC6-F1
#
_entry.id   AF-A0A958SVC6-F1
#
_cell.length_a   1.000
_cell.length_b   1.000
_cell.length_c   1.000
_cell.angle_alpha   90.00
_cell.angle_beta   90.00
_cell.angle_gamma   90.00
#
_symmetry.space_group_name_H-M   'P 1'
#
loop_
_entity.id
_entity.type
_entity.pdbx_description
1 polymer ?
#
loop_
_entity_poly.entity_id
_entity_poly.type
_entity_poly.pdbx_seq_one_letter_code
_entity_poly.pdbx_strand_id
1 'polypeptide(L)'
;MKKIFLLLAVVLFVLSCETKTKSLRFEEEIITTPVNEIVHVTIPVAKDDGETSKKINRKIRELISQSLVIGDPDKELLPLETQIDSFNIEYQNFKNEFPETPMIWEAQIDGEVLYQSDEIITIALTI
;
A
#
# COMPACT_ATOMS: atom_id res chain seq x y z
N MET A 1 -18.91 50.53 24.63
CA MET A 1 -17.61 49.83 24.59
C MET A 1 -17.70 48.39 25.10
N LYS A 2 -18.24 48.13 26.31
CA LYS A 2 -18.38 46.76 26.88
C LYS A 2 -19.20 45.77 26.02
N LYS A 3 -20.29 46.22 25.39
CA LYS A 3 -21.13 45.40 24.49
C LYS A 3 -20.43 45.03 23.18
N ILE A 4 -19.60 45.92 22.64
CA ILE A 4 -18.79 45.68 21.43
C ILE A 4 -17.67 44.68 21.73
N PHE A 5 -17.04 44.78 22.91
CA PHE A 5 -16.03 43.81 23.34
C PHE A 5 -16.63 42.41 23.54
N LEU A 6 -17.84 42.32 24.09
CA LEU A 6 -18.58 41.06 24.21
C LEU A 6 -18.92 40.46 22.83
N LEU A 7 -19.35 41.31 21.88
CA LEU A 7 -19.68 40.88 20.53
C LEU A 7 -18.44 40.39 19.78
N LEU A 8 -17.30 41.06 19.95
CA LEU A 8 -16.02 40.65 19.38
C LEU A 8 -15.52 39.32 19.96
N ALA A 9 -15.69 39.10 21.26
CA ALA A 9 -15.35 37.82 21.90
C ALA A 9 -16.20 36.66 21.36
N VAL A 10 -17.49 36.88 21.14
CA VAL A 10 -18.39 35.86 20.54
C VAL A 10 -18.01 35.56 19.09
N VAL A 11 -17.63 36.58 18.31
CA VAL A 11 -17.16 36.40 16.92
C VAL A 11 -15.86 35.60 16.85
N LEU A 12 -14.92 35.85 17.78
CA LEU A 12 -13.68 35.08 17.87
C LEU A 12 -13.92 33.61 18.24
N PHE A 13 -14.94 33.32 19.07
CA PHE A 13 -15.30 31.94 19.43
C PHE A 13 -15.90 31.14 18.27
N VAL A 14 -16.64 31.77 17.36
CA VAL A 14 -17.24 31.06 16.20
C VAL A 14 -16.26 30.83 15.04
N LEU A 15 -15.12 31.51 15.02
CA LEU A 15 -14.07 31.32 14.00
C LEU A 15 -13.08 30.19 14.35
N SER A 16 -13.13 29.64 15.57
CA SER A 16 -12.22 28.57 16.02
C SER A 16 -12.62 27.16 15.53
N CYS A 17 -13.40 27.05 14.45
CA CYS A 17 -13.74 25.76 13.87
C CYS A 17 -12.49 25.19 13.19
N GLU A 18 -11.78 24.29 13.87
CA GLU A 18 -10.74 23.47 13.25
C GLU A 18 -11.37 22.66 12.12
N THR A 19 -10.95 22.95 10.90
CA THR A 19 -11.23 22.06 9.77
C THR A 19 -10.40 20.80 9.99
N LYS A 20 -10.99 19.80 10.66
CA LYS A 20 -10.39 18.47 10.73
C LYS A 20 -9.98 18.06 9.32
N THR A 21 -8.67 17.89 9.12
CA THR A 21 -8.13 17.30 7.90
C THR A 21 -8.91 16.03 7.61
N LYS A 22 -9.46 15.88 6.40
CA LYS A 22 -10.11 14.63 6.03
C LYS A 22 -9.11 13.51 6.22
N SER A 23 -9.41 12.59 7.12
CA SER A 23 -8.62 11.38 7.29
C SER A 23 -8.57 10.62 5.97
N LEU A 24 -7.37 10.18 5.59
CA LEU A 24 -7.16 9.29 4.44
C LEU A 24 -8.12 8.10 4.50
N ARG A 25 -8.62 7.65 3.36
CA ARG A 25 -9.46 6.45 3.30
C ARG A 25 -8.68 5.36 2.59
N PHE A 26 -8.65 4.18 3.19
CA PHE A 26 -8.08 2.98 2.60
C PHE A 26 -9.20 2.06 2.13
N GLU A 27 -8.98 1.39 1.01
CA GLU A 27 -9.78 0.26 0.58
C GLU A 27 -8.83 -0.87 0.18
N GLU A 28 -9.31 -2.09 0.33
CA GLU A 28 -8.57 -3.27 -0.09
C GLU A 28 -8.47 -3.33 -1.61
N GLU A 29 -7.27 -3.64 -2.11
CA GLU A 29 -6.99 -3.99 -3.50
C GLU A 29 -6.43 -5.40 -3.52
N ILE A 30 -7.05 -6.25 -4.32
CA ILE A 30 -6.52 -7.57 -4.65
C ILE A 30 -5.81 -7.43 -5.99
N ILE A 31 -4.52 -7.74 -6.02
CA ILE A 31 -3.70 -7.62 -7.22
C ILE A 31 -3.54 -9.00 -7.85
N THR A 32 -3.97 -9.10 -9.10
CA THR A 32 -3.81 -10.28 -9.95
C THR A 32 -3.29 -9.86 -11.32
N THR A 33 -2.37 -10.62 -11.90
CA THR A 33 -1.88 -10.42 -13.28
C THR A 33 -2.38 -11.53 -14.21
N PRO A 34 -2.31 -11.37 -15.55
CA PRO A 34 -2.73 -12.40 -16.49
C PRO A 34 -2.00 -13.75 -16.34
N VAL A 35 -0.75 -13.71 -15.85
CA VAL A 35 0.11 -14.89 -15.65
C VAL A 35 0.18 -15.30 -14.18
N ASN A 36 -0.68 -14.70 -13.34
CA ASN A 36 -0.64 -14.90 -11.92
C ASN A 36 -1.20 -16.27 -11.52
N GLU A 37 -0.30 -17.25 -11.39
CA GLU A 37 -0.63 -18.60 -10.99
C GLU A 37 -0.39 -18.87 -9.50
N ILE A 38 0.54 -18.13 -8.89
CA ILE A 38 1.08 -18.47 -7.57
C ILE A 38 1.33 -17.29 -6.63
N VAL A 39 0.93 -16.07 -7.00
CA VAL A 39 1.11 -14.88 -6.15
C VAL A 39 -0.26 -14.30 -5.77
N HIS A 40 -0.52 -14.11 -4.49
CA HIS A 40 -1.76 -13.49 -4.02
C HIS A 40 -1.41 -12.28 -3.16
N VAL A 41 -1.81 -11.09 -3.62
CA VAL A 41 -1.53 -9.83 -2.92
C VAL A 41 -2.84 -9.14 -2.59
N THR A 42 -3.06 -8.90 -1.30
CA THR A 42 -4.22 -8.17 -0.77
C THR A 42 -3.70 -7.02 0.08
N ILE A 43 -3.89 -5.76 -0.36
CA ILE A 43 -3.27 -4.61 0.30
C ILE A 43 -4.21 -3.43 0.47
N PRO A 44 -4.00 -2.56 1.47
CA PRO A 44 -4.74 -1.33 1.62
C PRO A 44 -4.21 -0.27 0.65
N VAL A 45 -5.11 0.37 -0.08
CA VAL A 45 -4.81 1.46 -1.03
C VAL A 45 -5.49 2.72 -0.56
N ALA A 46 -4.70 3.78 -0.38
CA ALA A 46 -5.20 5.12 -0.08
C ALA A 46 -5.93 5.69 -1.30
N LYS A 47 -7.18 6.15 -1.13
CA LYS A 47 -8.11 6.48 -2.22
C LYS A 47 -8.21 7.96 -2.59
N ASP A 48 -7.48 8.87 -1.93
CA ASP A 48 -7.45 10.26 -2.42
C ASP A 48 -6.39 10.46 -3.51
N ASP A 49 -6.61 11.41 -4.41
CA ASP A 49 -5.66 11.73 -5.50
C ASP A 49 -4.48 12.61 -5.04
N GLY A 50 -4.36 12.80 -3.73
CA GLY A 50 -3.33 13.62 -3.10
C GLY A 50 -1.94 13.00 -3.20
N GLU A 51 -0.94 13.86 -3.07
CA GLU A 51 0.47 13.45 -3.11
C GLU A 51 0.81 12.45 -1.98
N THR A 52 0.17 12.58 -0.82
CA THR A 52 0.34 11.67 0.31
C THR A 52 -0.15 10.26 -0.01
N SER A 53 -1.36 10.10 -0.56
CA SER A 53 -1.87 8.79 -0.99
C SER A 53 -0.98 8.14 -2.03
N LYS A 54 -0.54 8.90 -3.03
CA LYS A 54 0.36 8.39 -4.08
C LYS A 54 1.69 7.90 -3.49
N LYS A 55 2.26 8.63 -2.54
CA LYS A 55 3.50 8.22 -1.84
C LYS A 55 3.29 6.96 -1.01
N ILE A 56 2.19 6.87 -0.27
CA ILE A 56 1.85 5.68 0.55
C ILE A 56 1.69 4.45 -0.37
N ASN A 57 0.83 4.56 -1.39
CA ASN A 57 0.55 3.46 -2.32
C ASN A 57 1.82 3.01 -3.05
N ARG A 58 2.65 3.97 -3.52
CA ARG A 58 3.94 3.65 -4.13
C ARG A 58 4.85 2.90 -3.15
N LYS A 59 4.96 3.37 -1.90
CA LYS A 59 5.85 2.75 -0.93
C LYS A 59 5.43 1.32 -0.58
N ILE A 60 4.12 1.08 -0.43
CA ILE A 60 3.57 -0.28 -0.23
C ILE A 60 3.96 -1.17 -1.41
N ARG A 61 3.68 -0.73 -2.65
CA ARG A 61 3.99 -1.51 -3.86
C ARG A 61 5.48 -1.77 -4.05
N GLU A 62 6.34 -0.81 -3.74
CA GLU A 62 7.81 -0.97 -3.77
C GLU A 62 8.30 -2.05 -2.80
N LEU A 63 7.80 -2.07 -1.56
CA LEU A 63 8.20 -3.05 -0.54
C LEU A 63 7.79 -4.48 -0.95
N ILE A 64 6.60 -4.62 -1.52
CA ILE A 64 6.08 -5.91 -1.99
C ILE A 64 6.85 -6.38 -3.23
N SER A 65 7.17 -5.45 -4.14
CA SER A 65 8.01 -5.78 -5.29
C SER A 65 9.39 -6.30 -4.83
N GLN A 66 10.00 -5.67 -3.83
CA GLN A 66 11.29 -6.10 -3.29
C GLN A 66 11.25 -7.52 -2.71
N SER A 67 10.16 -7.91 -2.04
CA SER A 67 10.05 -9.26 -1.49
C SER A 67 9.85 -10.36 -2.52
N LEU A 68 9.44 -10.01 -3.74
CA LEU A 68 9.22 -10.93 -4.85
C LEU A 68 10.45 -11.08 -5.77
N VAL A 69 11.61 -10.50 -5.39
CA VAL A 69 12.85 -10.67 -6.15
C VAL A 69 13.45 -12.04 -5.86
N ILE A 70 13.60 -12.86 -6.90
CA ILE A 70 14.24 -14.18 -6.84
C ILE A 70 15.64 -14.09 -7.44
N GLY A 71 16.62 -14.66 -6.75
CA GLY A 71 18.02 -14.70 -7.18
C GLY A 71 18.82 -13.50 -6.71
N ASP A 72 19.19 -12.61 -7.64
CA ASP A 72 20.07 -11.47 -7.35
C ASP A 72 19.30 -10.32 -6.69
N PRO A 73 19.59 -9.97 -5.42
CA PRO A 73 18.93 -8.87 -4.71
C PRO A 73 19.30 -7.49 -5.27
N ASP A 74 20.38 -7.38 -6.05
CA ASP A 74 20.80 -6.13 -6.70
C ASP A 74 20.12 -5.93 -8.07
N LYS A 75 19.21 -6.83 -8.48
CA LYS A 75 18.42 -6.70 -9.69
C LYS A 75 17.56 -5.43 -9.65
N GLU A 76 17.38 -4.81 -10.81
CA GLU A 76 16.52 -3.64 -10.96
C GLU A 76 15.11 -3.93 -10.45
N LEU A 77 14.61 -3.08 -9.53
CA LEU A 77 13.28 -3.21 -8.96
C LEU A 77 12.22 -2.82 -9.99
N LEU A 78 11.34 -3.75 -10.32
CA LEU A 78 10.28 -3.54 -11.29
C LEU A 78 9.00 -3.02 -10.61
N PRO A 79 8.07 -2.38 -11.37
CA PRO A 79 6.72 -2.15 -10.91
C PRO A 79 6.08 -3.47 -10.43
N LEU A 80 5.27 -3.42 -9.37
CA LEU A 80 4.76 -4.61 -8.69
C LEU A 80 4.13 -5.63 -9.64
N GLU A 81 3.29 -5.19 -10.57
CA GLU A 81 2.64 -6.05 -11.55
C GLU A 81 3.66 -6.78 -12.44
N THR A 82 4.70 -6.07 -12.88
CA THR A 82 5.80 -6.65 -13.67
C THR A 82 6.69 -7.56 -12.82
N GLN A 83 6.86 -7.26 -11.54
CA GLN A 83 7.60 -8.10 -10.61
C GLN A 83 6.87 -9.42 -10.33
N ILE A 84 5.53 -9.38 -10.19
CA ILE A 84 4.68 -10.59 -10.09
C ILE A 84 4.86 -11.44 -11.34
N ASP A 85 4.80 -10.84 -12.54
CA ASP A 85 5.04 -11.57 -13.79
C ASP A 85 6.45 -12.19 -13.82
N SER A 86 7.48 -11.46 -13.38
CA SER A 86 8.85 -11.99 -13.28
C SER A 86 8.92 -13.18 -12.32
N PHE A 87 8.25 -13.12 -11.17
CA PHE A 87 8.21 -14.23 -10.21
C PHE A 87 7.57 -15.49 -10.82
N ASN A 88 6.43 -15.32 -11.51
CA ASN A 88 5.76 -16.42 -12.22
C ASN A 88 6.65 -17.02 -13.31
N ILE A 89 7.37 -16.20 -14.06
CA ILE A 89 8.32 -16.67 -15.08
C ILE A 89 9.44 -17.49 -14.45
N GLU A 90 10.04 -17.03 -13.35
CA GLU A 90 11.10 -17.80 -12.67
C GLU A 90 10.58 -19.14 -12.13
N TYR A 91 9.34 -19.19 -11.64
CA TYR A 91 8.71 -20.46 -11.28
C TYR A 91 8.54 -21.40 -12.48
N GLN A 92 8.09 -20.89 -13.64
CA GLN A 92 7.98 -21.70 -14.85
C GLN A 92 9.36 -22.20 -15.31
N ASN A 93 10.39 -21.37 -15.25
CA ASN A 93 11.77 -21.77 -15.55
C ASN A 93 12.23 -22.89 -14.61
N PHE A 94 11.98 -22.75 -13.30
CA PHE A 94 12.29 -23.78 -12.31
C PHE A 94 11.57 -25.10 -12.62
N LYS A 95 10.27 -25.08 -12.97
CA LYS A 95 9.52 -26.28 -13.35
C LYS A 95 10.04 -26.93 -14.63
N ASN A 96 10.50 -26.13 -15.59
CA ASN A 96 11.10 -26.63 -16.83
C ASN A 96 12.47 -27.27 -16.59
N GLU A 97 13.28 -26.70 -15.70
CA GLU A 97 14.60 -27.24 -15.33
C GLU A 97 14.50 -28.49 -14.45
N PHE A 98 13.49 -28.56 -13.59
CA PHE A 98 13.29 -29.64 -12.63
C PHE A 98 11.88 -30.27 -12.74
N PRO A 99 11.51 -30.88 -13.88
CA PRO A 99 10.14 -31.34 -14.14
C PRO A 99 9.65 -32.41 -13.15
N GLU A 100 10.56 -33.22 -12.63
CA GLU A 100 10.25 -34.29 -11.66
C GLU A 100 10.01 -33.76 -10.23
N THR A 101 10.29 -32.47 -9.96
CA THR A 101 10.08 -31.91 -8.61
C THR A 101 8.59 -31.74 -8.33
N PRO A 102 8.06 -32.23 -7.19
CA PRO A 102 6.70 -31.94 -6.78
C PRO A 102 6.55 -30.55 -6.15
N MET A 103 7.65 -29.79 -6.00
CA MET A 103 7.64 -28.47 -5.39
C MET A 103 6.78 -27.49 -6.20
N ILE A 104 5.94 -26.76 -5.48
CA ILE A 104 5.08 -25.67 -5.96
C ILE A 104 5.47 -24.45 -5.13
N TRP A 105 5.67 -23.32 -5.79
CA TRP A 105 5.91 -22.05 -5.11
C TRP A 105 4.59 -21.34 -4.87
N GLU A 106 4.53 -20.56 -3.81
CA GLU A 106 3.40 -19.67 -3.50
C GLU A 106 3.94 -18.45 -2.76
N ALA A 107 3.41 -17.28 -3.08
CA ALA A 107 3.68 -16.04 -2.36
C ALA A 107 2.34 -15.40 -1.98
N GLN A 108 2.01 -15.41 -0.69
CA GLN A 108 0.82 -14.76 -0.16
C GLN A 108 1.22 -13.54 0.64
N ILE A 109 0.72 -12.37 0.22
CA ILE A 109 1.08 -11.08 0.80
C ILE A 109 -0.19 -10.37 1.23
N ASP A 110 -0.28 -10.10 2.53
CA ASP A 110 -1.44 -9.47 3.15
C ASP A 110 -1.03 -8.17 3.84
N GLY A 111 -1.70 -7.08 3.50
CA GLY A 111 -1.53 -5.76 4.08
C GLY A 111 -2.73 -5.34 4.91
N GLU A 112 -2.50 -4.77 6.09
CA GLU A 112 -3.57 -4.29 6.97
C GLU A 112 -3.21 -2.93 7.58
N VAL A 113 -4.19 -2.02 7.63
CA VAL A 113 -4.06 -0.77 8.40
C VAL A 113 -4.29 -1.07 9.88
N LEU A 114 -3.22 -1.15 10.66
CA LEU A 114 -3.30 -1.43 12.09
C LEU A 114 -3.74 -0.22 12.92
N TYR A 115 -3.37 0.98 12.47
CA TYR A 115 -3.66 2.22 13.18
C TYR A 115 -3.71 3.41 12.23
N GLN A 116 -4.62 4.34 12.49
CA GLN A 116 -4.74 5.58 11.76
C GLN A 116 -5.17 6.73 12.67
N SER A 117 -4.40 7.82 12.63
CA SER A 117 -4.75 9.15 13.13
C SER A 117 -4.59 10.20 12.02
N ASP A 118 -4.77 11.48 12.36
CA ASP A 118 -4.56 12.59 11.42
C ASP A 118 -3.08 12.78 11.04
N GLU A 119 -2.15 12.27 11.86
CA GLU A 119 -0.70 12.46 11.68
C GLU A 119 0.07 11.16 11.39
N ILE A 120 -0.43 10.01 11.88
CA ILE A 120 0.29 8.74 11.82
C ILE A 120 -0.62 7.65 11.25
N ILE A 121 -0.07 6.88 10.31
CA ILE A 121 -0.68 5.69 9.75
C ILE A 121 0.30 4.54 9.93
N THR A 122 -0.17 3.41 10.47
CA THR A 122 0.60 2.18 10.60
C THR A 122 -0.02 1.11 9.73
N ILE A 123 0.78 0.55 8.82
CA ILE A 123 0.39 -0.52 7.92
C ILE A 123 1.31 -1.70 8.20
N ALA A 124 0.72 -2.86 8.50
CA ALA A 124 1.45 -4.13 8.56
C ALA A 124 1.43 -4.77 7.18
N LEU A 125 2.55 -5.38 6.81
CA LEU A 125 2.69 -6.24 5.64
C LEU A 125 3.16 -7.61 6.13
N THR A 126 2.40 -8.65 5.82
CA THR A 126 2.77 -10.05 6.01
C THR A 126 3.17 -10.61 4.66
N ILE A 127 4.35 -11.22 4.58
CA ILE A 127 5.01 -11.69 3.35
C ILE A 127 5.54 -13.09 3.61
#